data_AF-F0KPU0-F1
#
_entry.id   AF-F0KPU0-F1
#
_cell.length_a   1.000
_cell.length_b   1.000
_cell.length_c   1.000
_cell.angle_alpha   90.00
_cell.angle_beta   90.00
_cell.angle_gamma   90.00
#
_symmetry.space_group_name_H-M   'P 1'
#
loop_
_entity.id
_entity.type
_entity.pdbx_description
1 polymer ?
#
loop_
_entity_poly.entity_id
_entity_poly.type
_entity_poly.pdbx_seq_one_letter_code
_entity_poly.pdbx_strand_id
1 'polypeptide(L)' 'MVVEPGDLILGDEDGLLSVPYAEVEEVYLKASAKHAAEQKQLEQIAVGENDRSWVINSLKQKGCELPE' A
#
# COMPACT_ATOMS: atom_id res chain seq x y z
N MET A 1 -0.43 17.78 -9.06
CA MET A 1 -0.45 16.69 -10.06
C MET A 1 -0.60 17.34 -11.42
N VAL A 2 0.35 17.12 -12.33
CA VAL A 2 0.24 17.57 -13.73
C VAL A 2 -0.44 16.43 -14.49
N VAL A 3 -1.33 16.76 -15.43
CA VAL A 3 -2.03 15.77 -16.27
C VAL A 3 -1.67 16.06 -17.70
N GLU A 4 -1.14 15.06 -18.39
CA GLU A 4 -0.79 15.14 -19.80
C GLU A 4 -1.80 14.35 -20.66
N PRO A 5 -2.01 14.75 -21.94
CA PRO A 5 -2.85 13.97 -22.84
C PRO A 5 -2.35 12.54 -23.00
N GLY A 6 -3.18 11.56 -22.65
CA GLY A 6 -2.85 10.14 -22.73
C GLY A 6 -2.59 9.47 -21.37
N ASP A 7 -2.51 10.24 -20.29
CA ASP A 7 -2.38 9.69 -18.94
C ASP A 7 -3.58 8.83 -18.54
N LEU A 8 -3.31 7.78 -17.78
CA LEU A 8 -4.35 6.97 -17.18
C LEU A 8 -4.90 7.70 -15.95
N ILE A 9 -6.18 8.06 -16.00
CA ILE A 9 -6.89 8.67 -14.88
C ILE A 9 -7.69 7.59 -14.14
N LEU A 10 -7.50 7.54 -12.82
CA LEU A 10 -8.19 6.64 -11.90
C LEU A 10 -8.91 7.46 -10.84
N GLY A 11 -10.05 6.98 -10.35
CA GLY A 11 -10.76 7.63 -9.25
C GLY A 11 -11.74 6.73 -8.52
N ASP A 12 -11.87 6.96 -7.23
CA ASP A 12 -12.75 6.28 -6.28
C ASP A 12 -13.24 7.26 -5.20
N GLU A 13 -13.70 6.74 -4.06
CA GLU A 13 -14.15 7.55 -2.92
C GLU A 13 -13.02 8.24 -2.13
N ASP A 14 -11.77 7.81 -2.29
CA ASP A 14 -10.60 8.42 -1.67
C ASP A 14 -10.01 9.56 -2.52
N GLY A 15 -10.28 9.57 -3.83
CA GLY A 15 -9.96 10.71 -4.70
C GLY A 15 -9.63 10.35 -6.13
N LEU A 16 -8.68 11.08 -6.73
CA LEU A 16 -8.26 10.97 -8.12
C LEU A 16 -6.73 10.82 -8.24
N LEU A 17 -6.28 9.98 -9.17
CA LEU A 17 -4.88 9.77 -9.50
C LEU A 17 -4.69 9.84 -11.03
N SER A 18 -3.60 10.48 -11.46
CA SER A 18 -3.14 10.50 -12.84
C SER A 18 -1.80 9.77 -12.92
N VAL A 19 -1.73 8.76 -13.78
CA VAL A 19 -0.53 7.96 -14.03
C VAL A 19 0.00 8.30 -15.42
N PRO A 20 1.26 8.76 -15.54
CA PRO A 20 1.87 9.04 -16.83
C PRO A 20 1.80 7.83 -17.77
N TYR A 21 1.47 8.04 -19.04
CA TYR A 21 1.33 6.95 -20.01
C TYR A 21 2.54 5.98 -20.04
N ALA A 22 3.76 6.54 -19.97
CA ALA A 22 5.00 5.77 -20.00
C ALA A 22 5.21 4.87 -18.77
N GLU A 23 4.52 5.13 -17.67
CA GLU A 23 4.68 4.42 -16.39
C GLU A 23 3.53 3.43 -16.11
N VAL A 24 2.49 3.41 -16.96
CA VAL A 24 1.28 2.61 -16.72
C VAL A 24 1.59 1.13 -16.46
N GLU A 25 2.47 0.53 -17.25
CA GLU A 25 2.82 -0.88 -17.09
C GLU A 25 3.53 -1.16 -15.76
N GLU A 26 4.52 -0.34 -15.40
CA GLU A 26 5.27 -0.50 -14.15
C GLU A 26 4.36 -0.29 -12.94
N VAL A 27 3.52 0.75 -12.98
CA VAL A 27 2.56 1.05 -11.92
C VAL A 27 1.54 -0.08 -11.79
N TYR A 28 1.02 -0.61 -12.89
CA TYR A 28 0.09 -1.73 -12.87
C TYR A 28 0.69 -2.98 -12.22
N LEU A 29 1.92 -3.36 -12.59
CA LEU A 29 2.59 -4.54 -12.03
C LEU A 29 2.81 -4.38 -10.52
N LYS A 30 3.28 -3.21 -10.07
CA LYS A 30 3.50 -2.93 -8.64
C LYS A 30 2.19 -2.87 -7.86
N ALA A 31 1.16 -2.21 -8.38
CA ALA A 31 -0.15 -2.11 -7.74
C ALA A 31 -0.80 -3.50 -7.62
N SER A 32 -0.75 -4.32 -8.67
CA SER A 32 -1.27 -5.68 -8.66
C SER A 32 -0.56 -6.57 -7.65
N ALA A 33 0.78 -6.49 -7.59
CA ALA A 33 1.57 -7.23 -6.60
C ALA A 33 1.24 -6.80 -5.17
N LYS A 34 1.08 -5.49 -4.94
CA LYS A 34 0.68 -4.94 -3.64
C LYS A 34 -0.71 -5.42 -3.23
N HIS A 35 -1.69 -5.33 -4.12
CA HIS A 35 -3.05 -5.78 -3.88
C HIS A 35 -3.09 -7.27 -3.50
N ALA A 36 -2.35 -8.12 -4.21
CA ALA A 36 -2.25 -9.54 -3.88
C ALA A 36 -1.61 -9.81 -2.51
N ALA A 37 -0.62 -9.00 -2.09
CA ALA A 37 -0.02 -9.09 -0.76
C ALA A 37 -0.99 -8.64 0.34
N GLU A 38 -1.71 -7.54 0.11
CA GLU A 38 -2.73 -7.02 1.04
C GLU A 38 -3.89 -8.00 1.20
N GLN A 39 -4.33 -8.65 0.13
CA GLN A 39 -5.37 -9.68 0.19
C GLN A 39 -4.97 -10.85 1.11
N LYS A 40 -3.74 -11.35 0.96
CA LYS A 40 -3.21 -12.40 1.86
C LYS A 40 -3.09 -11.92 3.31
N GLN A 41 -2.68 -10.67 3.50
CA GLN A 41 -2.61 -10.08 4.84
C GLN A 41 -4.00 -9.98 5.47
N LEU A 42 -5.03 -9.61 4.72
CA LEU A 42 -6.41 -9.58 5.19
C LEU A 42 -6.91 -10.98 5.59
N GLU A 43 -6.59 -12.00 4.81
CA GLU A 43 -6.87 -13.40 5.16
C GLU A 43 -6.21 -13.80 6.48
N GLN A 44 -4.92 -13.48 6.66
CA GLN A 44 -4.19 -13.73 7.90
C GLN A 44 -4.78 -12.98 9.10
N ILE A 45 -5.20 -11.72 8.92
CA ILE A 45 -5.88 -10.95 9.97
C ILE A 45 -7.18 -11.63 10.37
N ALA A 46 -7.97 -12.10 9.41
CA ALA A 46 -9.26 -12.74 9.68
C ALA A 46 -9.13 -14.02 10.52
N VAL A 47 -8.02 -14.76 10.40
CA VAL A 47 -7.73 -15.95 11.21
C VAL A 47 -6.83 -15.68 12.43
N GLY A 48 -6.42 -14.42 12.65
CA GLY A 48 -5.59 -14.03 13.79
C GLY A 48 -4.09 -14.35 13.66
N GLU A 49 -3.59 -14.64 12.45
CA GLU A 49 -2.21 -15.07 12.18
C GLU A 49 -1.31 -13.93 11.65
N ASN A 50 -1.78 -12.69 11.61
CA ASN A 50 -0.99 -11.56 11.14
C ASN A 50 0.00 -11.06 12.22
N ASP A 51 1.23 -11.60 12.21
CA ASP A 51 2.30 -11.18 13.12
C ASP A 51 2.81 -9.76 12.81
N ARG A 52 2.63 -8.85 13.77
CA ARG A 52 3.10 -7.45 13.71
C ARG A 52 4.22 -7.15 14.71
N SER A 53 4.91 -8.17 15.22
CA SER A 53 6.01 -8.01 16.18
C SER A 53 7.14 -7.12 15.65
N TRP A 54 7.34 -7.10 14.32
CA TRP A 54 8.31 -6.20 13.68
C TRP A 54 8.02 -4.71 13.94
N VAL A 55 6.74 -4.34 14.04
CA VAL A 55 6.31 -2.95 14.33
C VAL A 55 6.77 -2.57 15.73
N ILE A 56 6.49 -3.42 16.72
CA ILE A 56 6.89 -3.20 18.11
C ILE A 56 8.40 -3.12 18.24
N ASN A 57 9.13 -4.00 17.57
CA ASN A 57 10.60 -3.98 17.57
C ASN A 57 11.16 -2.71 16.93
N SER A 58 10.57 -2.24 15.83
CA SER A 58 10.96 -1.00 15.17
C SER A 58 10.70 0.23 16.05
N LEU A 59 9.55 0.27 16.74
CA LEU A 59 9.21 1.33 17.68
C LEU A 59 10.19 1.39 18.86
N LYS A 60 10.50 0.24 19.46
CA LYS A 60 11.51 0.14 20.53
C LYS A 60 12.88 0.61 20.07
N GLN A 61 13.31 0.21 18.87
CA GLN A 61 14.60 0.63 18.32
C GLN A 61 14.67 2.14 18.07
N LYS A 62 13.55 2.77 17.72
CA LYS A 62 13.44 4.22 17.51
C LYS A 62 13.23 5.01 18.82
N GLY A 63 13.23 4.33 19.97
CA GLY A 63 13.09 4.97 21.29
C GLY A 63 11.66 5.40 21.63
N CYS A 64 10.65 4.82 21.00
CA CYS A 64 9.26 5.08 21.36
C CYS A 64 8.91 4.38 22.69
N GLU A 65 8.35 5.14 23.63
CA GLU A 65 7.75 4.59 24.86
C GLU A 65 6.42 3.90 24.51
N LEU A 66 6.22 2.69 25.00
CA LEU A 66 4.99 1.92 24.80
C LEU A 66 4.18 1.95 26.11
N PRO A 67 2.85 2.16 26.04
CA PRO A 67 2.00 2.08 27.22
C PRO A 67 2.06 0.67 27.84
N GLU A 68 1.90 0.59 29.16
CA GLU A 68 1.77 -0.70 29.89
C GLU A 68 0.52 -1.48 29.49
#